data_AF-A0A379WI50-F1
#
_entry.id   AF-A0A379WI50-F1
#
_cell.length_a   1.000
_cell.length_b   1.000
_cell.length_c   1.000
_cell.angle_alpha   90.00
_cell.angle_beta   90.00
_cell.angle_gamma   90.00
#
_symmetry.space_group_name_H-M   'P 1'
#
loop_
_entity.id
_entity.type
_entity.pdbx_description
1 polymer ?
#
loop_
_entity_poly.entity_id
_entity_poly.type
_entity_poly.pdbx_seq_one_letter_code
_entity_poly.pdbx_strand_id
1 'polypeptide(L)' 'MKQITANTVDFGASDAPLSDEKLNQEGLFQFPTVIGGVVLAVNIPGLKSGELVLDGKTLGDIYLGKIKKWDDEASPN' A
#
# COMPACT_ATOMS: atom_id res chain seq x y z
N MET A 1 6.91 -10.63 10.00
CA MET A 1 6.85 -10.72 11.48
C MET A 1 6.75 -12.13 12.03
N LYS A 2 5.88 -13.02 11.52
CA LYS A 2 5.75 -14.39 12.06
C LYS A 2 7.07 -15.19 12.13
N GLN A 3 7.91 -15.11 11.09
CA GLN A 3 9.17 -15.89 11.02
C GLN A 3 10.22 -15.40 12.03
N ILE A 4 10.38 -14.08 12.19
CA ILE A 4 11.36 -13.51 13.14
C ILE A 4 10.94 -13.75 14.59
N THR A 5 9.64 -13.62 14.91
CA THR A 5 9.09 -14.01 16.22
C THR A 5 9.29 -15.50 16.52
N ALA A 6 9.23 -16.37 15.50
CA ALA A 6 9.49 -17.80 15.64
C ALA A 6 10.98 -18.16 15.69
N ASN A 7 11.90 -17.18 15.65
CA ASN A 7 13.36 -17.38 15.62
C ASN A 7 13.83 -18.32 14.48
N THR A 8 13.16 -18.27 13.33
CA THR A 8 13.48 -19.10 12.16
C THR A 8 14.34 -18.38 11.11
N VAL A 9 14.53 -17.08 11.29
CA VAL A 9 15.30 -16.18 10.42
C VAL A 9 16.06 -15.16 11.28
N ASP A 10 17.15 -14.62 10.75
CA ASP A 10 17.99 -13.64 11.47
C ASP A 10 17.35 -12.24 11.54
N PHE A 11 16.55 -11.87 10.54
CA PHE A 11 15.83 -10.60 10.48
C PHE A 11 14.48 -10.74 9.78
N GLY A 12 13.53 -9.87 10.16
CA GLY A 12 12.24 -9.73 9.49
C GLY A 12 12.12 -8.39 8.77
N ALA A 13 11.31 -8.33 7.72
CA ALA A 13 10.93 -7.09 7.04
C ALA A 13 9.41 -6.89 7.11
N SER A 14 8.99 -5.64 7.25
CA SER A 14 7.58 -5.22 7.26
C SER A 14 7.49 -3.74 6.90
N ASP A 15 6.58 -3.39 6.00
CA ASP A 15 6.26 -1.98 5.71
C ASP A 15 5.28 -1.39 6.75
N ALA A 16 4.56 -2.25 7.47
CA ALA A 16 3.73 -1.86 8.60
C ALA A 16 4.59 -1.88 9.88
N PRO A 17 4.84 -0.72 10.52
CA PRO A 17 5.61 -0.68 11.75
C PRO A 17 4.84 -1.34 12.90
N LEU A 18 5.56 -2.07 13.76
CA LEU A 18 5.00 -2.55 15.02
C LEU A 18 4.92 -1.41 16.05
N SER A 19 3.95 -1.51 16.97
CA SER A 19 3.91 -0.64 18.14
C SER A 19 5.04 -0.98 19.11
N ASP A 20 5.46 0.00 19.91
CA ASP A 20 6.50 -0.19 20.94
C ASP A 20 6.13 -1.28 21.95
N GLU A 21 4.85 -1.37 22.34
CA GLU A 21 4.36 -2.45 23.21
C GLU A 21 4.62 -3.82 22.59
N LYS A 22 4.33 -3.98 21.29
CA LYS A 22 4.52 -5.26 20.60
C LYS A 22 5.99 -5.59 20.42
N LEU A 23 6.83 -4.59 20.11
CA LEU A 23 8.27 -4.77 20.02
C LEU A 23 8.85 -5.25 21.35
N ASN A 24 8.45 -4.64 22.47
CA ASN A 24 8.89 -5.03 23.80
C ASN A 24 8.41 -6.44 24.19
N GLN A 25 7.14 -6.78 23.92
CA GLN A 25 6.59 -8.12 24.18
C GLN A 25 7.34 -9.22 23.42
N GLU A 26 7.77 -8.93 22.20
CA GLU A 26 8.44 -9.89 21.31
C GLU A 26 9.97 -9.84 21.41
N GLY A 27 10.53 -8.92 22.22
CA GLY A 27 11.98 -8.73 22.33
C GLY A 27 12.64 -8.27 21.03
N LEU A 28 11.94 -7.49 20.20
CA LEU A 28 12.39 -7.06 18.89
C LEU A 28 12.83 -5.59 18.88
N PHE A 29 13.80 -5.28 18.01
CA PHE A 29 14.17 -3.92 17.66
C PHE A 29 13.80 -3.66 16.19
N GLN A 30 13.28 -2.46 15.90
CA GLN A 30 12.85 -2.07 14.56
C GLN A 30 13.57 -0.79 14.13
N PHE A 31 14.07 -0.77 12.89
CA PHE A 31 14.72 0.39 12.27
C PHE A 31 14.29 0.55 10.81
N PRO A 32 14.17 1.80 10.30
CA PRO A 32 13.82 2.04 8.90
C PRO A 32 15.01 1.74 7.97
N THR A 33 14.72 1.30 6.74
CA THR A 33 15.75 0.99 5.73
C THR A 33 15.69 1.94 4.53
N VAL A 34 14.53 2.08 3.89
CA VAL A 34 14.31 2.91 2.71
C VAL A 34 12.92 3.54 2.72
N ILE A 35 12.73 4.58 1.92
CA ILE A 35 11.42 5.21 1.67
C ILE A 35 10.99 4.87 0.25
N GLY A 36 9.77 4.34 0.11
CA GLY A 36 9.14 4.02 -1.18
C GLY A 36 7.80 4.73 -1.36
N GLY A 37 7.31 4.75 -2.59
CA GLY A 37 5.97 5.25 -2.94
C GLY A 37 5.10 4.12 -3.49
N VAL A 38 3.84 4.06 -3.06
CA VAL A 38 2.84 3.15 -3.64
C VAL A 38 2.15 3.85 -4.80
N VAL A 39 2.00 3.15 -5.92
CA VAL A 39 1.34 3.66 -7.14
C VAL A 39 0.30 2.67 -7.65
N LEU A 40 -0.66 3.15 -8.43
CA LEU A 40 -1.66 2.32 -9.09
C LEU A 40 -1.19 1.97 -10.49
N ALA A 41 -0.99 0.68 -10.75
CA ALA A 41 -0.85 0.19 -12.11
C ALA A 41 -2.24 0.06 -12.74
N VAL A 42 -2.47 0.72 -13.88
CA VAL A 42 -3.73 0.69 -14.63
C VAL A 42 -3.51 0.22 -16.06
N ASN A 43 -4.54 -0.40 -16.64
CA ASN A 43 -4.58 -0.77 -18.06
C ASN A 43 -5.85 -0.18 -18.68
N ILE A 44 -5.74 1.01 -19.26
CA ILE A 44 -6.85 1.78 -19.80
C ILE A 44 -6.52 2.07 -21.28
N PRO A 45 -7.29 1.53 -22.23
CA PRO A 45 -7.05 1.77 -23.65
C PRO A 45 -7.01 3.26 -23.98
N GLY A 46 -6.00 3.68 -24.75
CA GLY A 46 -5.84 5.07 -25.19
C GLY A 46 -5.11 5.98 -24.20
N LEU A 47 -4.81 5.53 -22.99
CA LEU A 47 -4.11 6.32 -21.97
C LEU A 47 -2.64 5.91 -21.83
N LYS A 48 -1.74 6.88 -21.72
CA LYS A 48 -0.33 6.66 -21.43
C LYS A 48 -0.05 6.69 -19.92
N SER A 49 1.09 6.13 -19.53
CA SER A 49 1.55 6.17 -18.14
C SER A 49 1.68 7.62 -17.65
N GLY A 50 1.06 7.92 -16.51
CA GLY A 50 1.11 9.24 -15.87
C GLY A 50 0.07 10.26 -16.34
N GLU A 51 -0.82 9.91 -17.27
CA GLU A 51 -1.90 10.81 -17.72
C GLU A 51 -3.11 10.80 -16.78
N LEU A 52 -3.44 9.65 -16.18
CA LEU A 52 -4.55 9.56 -15.22
C LEU A 52 -4.17 10.18 -13.88
N VAL A 53 -5.00 11.11 -13.41
CA VAL A 53 -4.93 11.65 -12.04
C VAL A 53 -6.11 11.11 -11.26
N LEU A 54 -5.88 10.62 -10.03
CA LEU A 54 -6.94 10.19 -9.11
C LEU A 54 -6.77 10.88 -7.76
N ASP A 55 -7.87 11.37 -7.18
CA ASP A 55 -7.88 11.76 -5.78
C ASP A 55 -8.19 10.56 -4.87
N GLY A 56 -7.97 10.73 -3.56
CA GLY A 56 -8.17 9.66 -2.58
C GLY A 56 -9.62 9.21 -2.43
N LYS A 57 -10.60 10.09 -2.66
CA LYS A 57 -12.03 9.74 -2.53
C LYS A 57 -12.48 8.91 -3.72
N THR A 58 -12.19 9.36 -4.94
CA THR A 58 -12.49 8.61 -6.17
C THR A 58 -11.79 7.27 -6.17
N LEU A 59 -10.52 7.22 -5.75
CA LEU A 59 -9.81 5.95 -5.58
C LEU A 59 -10.52 5.02 -4.58
N GLY A 60 -10.96 5.55 -3.43
CA GLY A 60 -11.74 4.80 -2.46
C GLY A 60 -13.05 4.25 -3.04
N ASP A 61 -13.78 5.06 -3.81
CA ASP A 61 -15.04 4.65 -4.45
C ASP A 61 -14.84 3.61 -5.57
N ILE A 62 -13.69 3.63 -6.27
CA ILE A 62 -13.26 2.55 -7.19
C ILE A 62 -13.03 1.25 -6.41
N TYR A 63 -12.24 1.27 -5.33
CA TYR A 63 -11.95 0.08 -4.52
C TYR A 63 -13.19 -0.49 -3.82
N LEU A 64 -14.16 0.36 -3.47
CA LEU A 64 -15.47 -0.06 -2.93
C LEU A 64 -16.43 -0.58 -4.02
N GLY A 65 -16.05 -0.53 -5.29
CA GLY A 65 -16.87 -0.99 -6.42
C GLY A 65 -18.07 -0.11 -6.74
N LYS A 66 -18.09 1.15 -6.28
CA LYS A 66 -19.14 2.12 -6.59
C LYS A 66 -18.94 2.70 -7.99
N ILE A 67 -17.69 2.99 -8.35
CA ILE A 67 -17.30 3.36 -9.72
C ILE A 67 -16.89 2.09 -10.43
N LYS A 68 -17.54 1.79 -11.56
CA LYS A 68 -17.38 0.51 -12.29
C LYS A 68 -16.85 0.68 -13.71
N LYS A 69 -16.74 1.91 -14.19
CA LYS A 69 -16.20 2.23 -15.51
C LYS A 69 -15.23 3.40 -15.40
N TRP A 70 -14.23 3.40 -16.28
CA TRP A 70 -13.20 4.45 -16.33
C TRP A 70 -13.70 5.78 -16.89
N ASP A 71 -14.83 5.77 -17.59
CA ASP A 71 -15.51 6.94 -18.16
C ASP A 71 -16.67 7.45 -17.28
N ASP A 72 -16.76 6.99 -16.03
CA ASP A 72 -17.74 7.51 -15.05
C ASP A 72 -17.46 8.99 -14.77
N GLU A 73 -18.48 9.85 -14.64
CA GLU A 73 -18.30 11.29 -14.38
C GLU A 73 -17.50 11.58 -13.11
N ALA A 74 -17.44 10.65 -12.16
CA ALA A 74 -16.61 10.75 -10.96
C ALA A 74 -15.14 10.31 -11.19
N SER A 75 -14.82 9.69 -12.32
CA SER A 75 -13.46 9.39 -12.75
C SER A 75 -12.84 10.66 -13.37
N PRO A 76 -11.65 11.10 -12.95
CA PRO A 76 -11.08 12.37 -13.41
C PRO A 76 -10.57 12.25 -14.84
N ASN A 77 -10.56 13.40 -15.54
CA ASN A 77 -9.89 13.55 -16.83
C ASN A 77 -8.37 13.42 -16.71
#